data_AF-A0A957TST4-F1
#
_entry.id   AF-A0A957TST4-F1
#
_cell.length_a   1.000
_cell.length_b   1.000
_cell.length_c   1.000
_cell.angle_alpha   90.00
_cell.angle_beta   90.00
_cell.angle_gamma   90.00
#
_symmetry.space_group_name_H-M   'P 1'
#
loop_
_entity.id
_entity.type
_entity.pdbx_description
1 polymer ?
#
loop_
_entity_poly.entity_id
_entity_poly.type
_entity_poly.pdbx_seq_one_letter_code
_entity_poly.pdbx_strand_id
1 'polypeptide(L)' 'MAVAWEGAGGARACQFSDVPFVEIRGITDNANQTAAADFERNLQASLHNVATTIIR' A
#
# COMPACT_ATOMS: atom_id res chain seq x y z
N MET A 1 -3.48 -12.11 -3.60
CA MET A 1 -4.16 -10.84 -3.96
C MET A 1 -4.11 -9.95 -2.72
N ALA A 2 -3.85 -8.66 -2.87
CA ALA A 2 -3.82 -7.68 -1.77
C ALA A 2 -4.87 -6.59 -2.03
N VAL A 3 -5.43 -6.01 -0.96
CA VAL A 3 -6.49 -5.01 -1.03
C VAL A 3 -6.13 -3.78 -0.19
N ALA A 4 -6.67 -2.64 -0.61
CA ALA A 4 -6.59 -1.38 0.10
C ALA A 4 -7.56 -0.37 -0.51
N TRP A 5 -7.63 0.85 0.02
CA TRP A 5 -8.75 1.76 -0.23
C TRP A 5 -8.47 2.83 -1.29
N GLU A 6 -7.21 3.26 -1.46
CA GLU A 6 -6.88 4.47 -2.23
C GLU A 6 -6.42 4.21 -3.67
N GLY A 7 -5.89 3.01 -3.96
CA GLY A 7 -5.08 2.76 -5.17
C GLY A 7 -5.80 3.05 -6.48
N ALA A 8 -7.04 2.57 -6.61
CA ALA A 8 -7.85 2.81 -7.79
C ALA A 8 -8.20 4.30 -7.98
N GLY A 9 -8.40 5.03 -6.86
CA GLY A 9 -8.65 6.47 -6.88
C GLY A 9 -7.43 7.25 -7.36
N GLY A 10 -6.24 6.93 -6.84
CA GLY A 10 -4.97 7.51 -7.28
C GLY A 10 -4.70 7.27 -8.77
N ALA A 11 -4.84 6.01 -9.22
CA ALA A 11 -4.68 5.66 -10.62
C ALA A 11 -5.65 6.43 -11.54
N ARG A 12 -6.91 6.56 -11.12
CA ARG A 12 -7.92 7.30 -11.90
C ARG A 12 -7.62 8.80 -11.98
N ALA A 13 -7.17 9.41 -10.88
CA ALA A 13 -6.78 10.82 -10.86
C ALA A 13 -5.58 11.08 -11.76
N CYS A 14 -4.54 10.24 -11.66
CA CYS A 14 -3.35 10.34 -12.51
C CYS A 14 -3.68 10.14 -14.00
N GLN A 15 -4.57 9.21 -14.34
CA GLN A 15 -5.07 9.04 -15.70
C GLN A 15 -5.78 10.30 -16.22
N PHE A 16 -6.62 10.93 -15.39
CA PHE A 16 -7.32 12.16 -15.76
C PHE A 16 -6.36 13.33 -15.98
N SER A 17 -5.25 13.38 -15.24
CA SER A 17 -4.25 14.45 -15.28
C SER A 17 -3.06 14.18 -16.21
N ASP A 18 -3.07 13.08 -16.98
CA ASP A 18 -1.94 12.64 -17.83
C ASP A 18 -0.60 12.54 -17.08
N VAL A 19 -0.64 12.01 -15.85
CA VAL A 19 0.53 11.79 -14.99
C VAL A 19 0.82 10.29 -14.89
N PRO A 20 2.06 9.82 -15.15
CA PRO A 20 2.44 8.43 -14.93
C PRO A 20 2.21 8.00 -13.47
N PHE A 21 1.69 6.80 -13.26
CA PHE A 21 1.33 6.31 -11.92
C PHE A 21 1.88 4.91 -11.66
N VAL A 22 2.46 4.73 -10.47
CA VAL A 22 2.82 3.44 -9.91
C VAL A 22 2.47 3.43 -8.43
N GLU A 23 1.91 2.32 -7.96
CA GLU A 23 1.61 2.10 -6.55
C GLU A 23 2.39 0.90 -6.03
N ILE A 24 3.14 1.09 -4.94
CA ILE A 24 3.89 0.05 -4.23
C ILE A 24 3.32 -0.06 -2.83
N ARG A 25 3.01 -1.28 -2.39
CA ARG A 25 2.41 -1.55 -1.08
C ARG A 25 3.23 -2.62 -0.36
N GLY A 26 3.49 -2.38 0.92
CA GLY A 26 3.93 -3.42 1.83
C GLY A 26 2.72 -4.10 2.47
N ILE A 27 2.79 -5.41 2.68
CA ILE A 27 1.72 -6.18 3.31
C ILE A 27 1.81 -6.01 4.82
N THR A 28 0.72 -5.55 5.43
CA THR A 28 0.58 -5.34 6.87
C THR A 28 -0.09 -6.53 7.57
N ASP A 29 -1.01 -7.20 6.88
CA ASP A 29 -1.88 -8.21 7.48
C ASP A 29 -2.40 -9.20 6.43
N ASN A 30 -2.97 -10.30 6.93
CA ASN A 30 -3.69 -11.28 6.13
C ASN A 30 -5.19 -11.03 6.24
N ALA A 31 -5.96 -11.43 5.22
CA ALA A 31 -7.42 -11.36 5.22
C ALA A 31 -8.05 -12.42 6.14
N ASN A 32 -7.90 -12.25 7.45
CA ASN A 32 -8.39 -13.15 8.48
C ASN A 32 -8.87 -12.36 9.71
N GLN A 33 -9.29 -13.09 10.76
CA GLN A 33 -9.83 -12.49 11.99
C GLN A 33 -8.82 -11.67 12.81
N THR A 34 -7.51 -11.77 12.53
CA THR A 34 -6.46 -11.02 13.24
C THR A 34 -6.00 -9.77 12.49
N ALA A 35 -6.58 -9.48 11.31
CA ALA A 35 -6.17 -8.42 10.40
C ALA A 35 -5.94 -7.06 11.09
N ALA A 36 -6.88 -6.60 11.91
CA ALA A 36 -6.77 -5.32 12.59
C ALA A 36 -5.55 -5.23 13.53
N ALA A 37 -5.28 -6.31 14.28
CA ALA A 37 -4.17 -6.35 15.21
C ALA A 37 -2.83 -6.57 14.48
N ASP A 38 -2.81 -7.36 13.41
CA ASP A 38 -1.64 -7.52 12.54
C ASP A 38 -1.28 -6.21 11.84
N PHE A 39 -2.28 -5.47 11.36
CA PHE A 39 -2.09 -4.16 10.74
C PHE A 39 -1.37 -3.21 11.69
N GLU A 40 -1.89 -3.05 12.91
CA GLU A 40 -1.30 -2.16 13.92
C GLU A 40 0.15 -2.57 14.26
N ARG A 41 0.41 -3.88 14.42
CA ARG A 41 1.75 -4.39 14.72
C ARG A 41 2.75 -4.17 13.59
N ASN A 42 2.33 -4.35 12.34
CA ASN A 42 3.24 -4.44 11.20
C ASN A 42 3.35 -3.14 10.40
N LEU A 43 2.48 -2.15 10.64
CA LEU A 43 2.40 -0.92 9.86
C LEU A 43 3.76 -0.22 9.71
N GLN A 44 4.47 -0.02 10.82
CA GLN A 44 5.77 0.67 10.81
C GLN A 44 6.82 -0.09 9.99
N ALA A 45 6.94 -1.40 10.18
CA ALA A 45 7.89 -2.23 9.45
C ALA A 45 7.56 -2.30 7.96
N SER A 46 6.27 -2.41 7.62
CA SER A 46 5.79 -2.44 6.24
C SER A 46 6.11 -1.12 5.51
N LEU A 47 5.83 0.03 6.14
CA LEU A 47 6.17 1.34 5.59
C LEU A 47 7.69 1.54 5.44
N HIS A 48 8.48 1.06 6.42
CA HIS A 48 9.93 1.07 6.31
C HIS A 48 10.42 0.28 5.08
N ASN A 49 9.90 -0.92 4.86
CA ASN A 49 10.26 -1.75 3.71
C ASN A 49 9.91 -1.08 2.37
N VAL A 50 8.75 -0.43 2.29
CA VAL A 50 8.35 0.35 1.11
C VAL A 50 9.34 1.48 0.86
N ALA A 51 9.69 2.26 1.90
CA ALA A 51 10.67 3.33 1.78
C ALA A 51 12.04 2.83 1.29
N THR A 52 12.56 1.74 1.86
CA THR A 52 13.82 1.13 1.42
C THR A 52 13.76 0.64 -0.04
N THR A 53 12.59 0.20 -0.50
CA THR A 53 12.42 -0.27 -1.89
C THR A 53 12.47 0.90 -2.90
N ILE A 54 11.97 2.07 -2.51
CA ILE A 54 11.87 3.24 -3.40
C ILE A 54 13.19 4.04 -3.44
N ILE A 55 13.94 4.10 -2.35
CA ILE A 55 15.14 4.95 -2.19
C ILE A 55 16.42 4.23 -2.67
N ARG A 56 16.36 3.49 -3.80
CA ARG A 56 17.59 2.87 -4.36
C ARG A 56 18.52 3.89 -5.01
#